data_AF-A0A973V0X6-F1
#
_entry.id   AF-A0A973V0X6-F1
#
_cell.length_a   1.000
_cell.length_b   1.000
_cell.length_c   1.000
_cell.angle_alpha   90.00
_cell.angle_beta   90.00
_cell.angle_gamma   90.00
#
_symmetry.space_group_name_H-M   'P 1'
#
loop_
_entity.id
_entity.type
_entity.pdbx_description
1 polymer ?
#
loop_
_entity_poly.entity_id
_entity_poly.type
_entity_poly.pdbx_seq_one_letter_code
_entity_poly.pdbx_strand_id
1 'polypeptide(L)'
;MKGTKRRGIRRGWRNDQKKLTLTDELQAALSAATEAHLHAAAEEWARTEESWRDADGDAVQNIVSQLAVLARHATAGGQRLYCWVCV
;
A
#
# COMPACT_ATOMS: atom_id res chain seq x y z
N MET A 1 12.18 33.68 39.65
CA MET A 1 12.53 32.66 38.64
C MET A 1 11.25 32.27 37.90
N LYS A 2 11.10 32.65 36.63
CA LYS A 2 9.91 32.35 35.80
C LYS A 2 10.34 31.40 34.68
N GLY A 3 9.82 30.18 34.69
CA GLY A 3 10.17 29.10 33.77
C GLY A 3 9.59 29.32 32.37
N THR A 4 10.51 29.57 31.43
CA THR A 4 10.60 28.99 30.08
C THR A 4 9.34 28.93 29.20
N LYS A 5 9.20 29.96 28.33
CA LYS A 5 8.49 29.87 27.05
C LYS A 5 9.13 28.77 26.18
N ARG A 6 8.41 27.70 25.87
CA ARG A 6 8.76 26.83 24.73
C ARG A 6 8.10 27.38 23.47
N ARG A 7 8.83 28.23 22.74
CA ARG A 7 8.56 28.56 21.33
C ARG A 7 9.10 27.41 20.48
N GLY A 8 8.22 26.86 19.64
CA GLY A 8 8.33 25.51 19.10
C GLY A 8 9.11 25.36 17.81
N ILE A 9 8.93 24.19 17.18
CA ILE A 9 9.37 23.89 15.82
C ILE A 9 8.32 23.01 15.10
N ARG A 10 7.58 23.67 14.20
CA ARG A 10 7.28 23.30 12.80
C ARG A 10 6.93 21.84 12.45
N ARG A 11 5.65 21.59 12.14
CA ARG A 11 5.08 21.50 10.78
C ARG A 11 3.69 20.89 10.90
N GLY A 12 2.66 21.65 10.55
CA GLY A 12 1.32 21.11 10.39
C GLY A 12 1.36 19.96 9.39
N TRP A 13 0.92 18.78 9.80
CA TRP A 13 0.51 17.75 8.86
C TRP A 13 -0.77 18.25 8.20
N ARG A 14 -0.63 18.85 7.02
CA ARG A 14 -1.71 18.87 6.05
C ARG A 14 -1.15 18.13 4.84
N ASN A 15 -1.77 17.01 4.50
CA ASN A 15 -1.90 16.39 3.18
C ASN A 15 -2.87 15.21 3.35
N ASP A 16 -3.74 14.99 2.37
CA ASP A 16 -4.97 14.19 2.43
C ASP A 16 -4.73 12.68 2.55
N GLN A 17 -4.20 12.22 3.69
CA GLN A 17 -3.94 10.81 3.91
C GLN A 17 -5.23 9.99 3.96
N LYS A 18 -5.28 8.95 3.13
CA LYS A 18 -6.40 8.02 3.07
C LYS A 18 -5.94 6.66 3.59
N LYS A 19 -6.68 6.13 4.57
CA LYS A 19 -6.57 4.73 4.98
C LYS A 19 -7.54 3.93 4.10
N LEU A 20 -7.01 3.00 3.32
CA LEU A 20 -7.81 2.07 2.54
C LEU A 20 -7.81 0.72 3.25
N THR A 21 -8.98 0.24 3.65
CA THR A 21 -9.14 -1.15 4.08
C THR A 21 -9.19 -2.02 2.85
N LEU A 22 -8.34 -3.06 2.78
CA LEU A 22 -8.51 -4.07 1.75
C LEU A 22 -9.72 -4.93 2.14
N THR A 23 -10.59 -5.23 1.18
CA THR A 23 -11.72 -6.11 1.46
C THR A 23 -11.23 -7.51 1.80
N ASP A 24 -12.03 -8.26 2.56
CA ASP A 24 -11.68 -9.62 2.95
C ASP A 24 -11.49 -10.51 1.70
N GLU A 25 -12.25 -10.25 0.62
CA GLU A 25 -12.12 -10.94 -0.68
C GLU A 25 -10.78 -10.63 -1.38
N LEU A 26 -10.37 -9.35 -1.40
CA LEU A 26 -9.11 -8.97 -2.02
C LEU A 26 -7.92 -9.53 -1.23
N GLN A 27 -7.98 -9.50 0.09
CA GLN A 27 -6.96 -10.13 0.94
C GLN A 27 -6.89 -11.64 0.68
N ALA A 28 -8.03 -12.33 0.60
CA ALA A 28 -8.08 -13.75 0.30
C ALA A 28 -7.45 -14.05 -1.07
N ALA A 29 -7.83 -13.31 -2.11
CA ALA A 29 -7.30 -13.46 -3.46
C ALA A 29 -5.76 -13.26 -3.49
N LEU A 30 -5.25 -12.19 -2.87
CA LEU A 30 -3.81 -11.91 -2.80
C LEU A 30 -3.04 -12.99 -2.04
N SER A 31 -3.62 -13.53 -0.96
CA SER A 31 -2.98 -14.59 -0.18
C SER A 31 -2.84 -15.90 -0.96
N ALA A 32 -3.81 -16.22 -1.82
CA ALA A 32 -3.86 -17.45 -2.62
C ALA A 32 -3.20 -17.32 -4.00
N ALA A 33 -2.92 -16.09 -4.45
CA ALA A 33 -2.37 -15.84 -5.78
C ALA A 33 -0.98 -16.46 -5.97
N THR A 34 -0.80 -17.13 -7.12
CA THR A 34 0.51 -17.62 -7.58
C THR A 34 1.34 -16.47 -8.13
N GLU A 35 2.65 -16.66 -8.24
CA GLU A 35 3.55 -15.67 -8.83
C GLU A 35 3.15 -15.30 -10.26
N ALA A 36 2.74 -16.28 -11.06
CA ALA A 36 2.26 -16.05 -12.43
C ALA A 36 0.98 -15.19 -12.45
N HIS A 37 0.04 -15.40 -11.53
CA HIS A 37 -1.16 -14.56 -11.42
C HIS A 37 -0.82 -13.13 -10.99
N LEU A 38 0.11 -12.97 -10.03
CA LEU A 38 0.57 -11.65 -9.58
C LEU A 38 1.26 -10.90 -10.72
N HIS A 39 2.04 -11.59 -11.54
CA HIS A 39 2.70 -11.01 -12.70
C HIS A 39 1.72 -10.51 -13.75
N ALA A 40 0.77 -11.36 -14.16
CA ALA A 40 -0.26 -10.97 -15.12
C ALA A 40 -1.11 -9.79 -14.61
N ALA A 41 -1.46 -9.79 -13.33
CA ALA A 41 -2.21 -8.69 -12.71
C ALA A 41 -1.41 -7.38 -12.68
N ALA A 42 -0.09 -7.44 -12.42
CA ALA A 42 0.76 -6.26 -12.43
C ALA A 42 0.91 -5.68 -13.85
N GLU A 43 1.09 -6.52 -14.87
CA GLU A 43 1.13 -6.08 -16.27
C GLU A 43 -0.19 -5.43 -16.70
N GLU A 44 -1.32 -6.01 -16.33
CA GLU A 44 -2.63 -5.45 -16.63
C GLU A 44 -2.87 -4.12 -15.92
N TRP A 45 -2.46 -4.02 -14.66
CA TRP A 45 -2.59 -2.79 -13.89
C TRP A 45 -1.71 -1.67 -14.46
N ALA A 46 -0.44 -1.97 -14.79
CA ALA A 46 0.48 -1.00 -15.39
C ALA A 46 -0.03 -0.47 -16.74
N ARG A 47 -0.73 -1.30 -17.51
CA ARG A 47 -1.34 -0.90 -18.80
C ARG A 47 -2.54 0.03 -18.63
N THR A 48 -3.32 -0.17 -17.58
CA THR A 48 -4.62 0.48 -17.39
C THR A 48 -4.47 1.90 -16.82
N GLU A 49 -3.48 2.13 -15.97
CA GLU A 49 -3.25 3.43 -15.34
C GLU A 49 -2.23 4.26 -16.12
N GLU A 50 -2.63 5.46 -16.54
CA GLU A 50 -1.74 6.40 -17.23
C GLU A 50 -0.54 6.82 -16.36
N SER A 51 -0.71 6.84 -15.04
CA SER A 51 0.31 7.17 -14.04
C SER A 51 1.46 6.14 -13.96
N TRP A 52 1.25 4.91 -14.44
CA TRP A 52 2.29 3.88 -14.52
C TRP A 52 2.95 3.79 -15.90
N ARG A 53 2.50 4.59 -16.88
CA ARG A 53 3.01 4.53 -18.25
C ARG A 53 4.49 4.90 -18.37
N ASP A 54 4.97 5.80 -17.49
CA ASP A 54 6.39 6.19 -17.37
C ASP A 54 7.08 5.54 -16.16
N ALA A 55 6.33 4.80 -15.34
CA ALA A 55 6.92 4.07 -14.24
C ALA A 55 7.58 2.79 -14.79
N ASP A 56 8.70 2.43 -14.18
CA ASP A 56 9.32 1.13 -14.42
C ASP A 56 8.28 0.04 -14.16
N GLY A 57 8.03 -0.85 -15.13
CA GLY A 57 7.03 -1.93 -14.99
C GLY A 57 7.30 -2.81 -13.77
N ASP A 58 8.57 -2.87 -13.35
CA ASP A 58 9.04 -3.53 -12.14
C ASP A 58 8.45 -2.92 -10.86
N ALA A 59 8.08 -1.64 -10.85
CA ALA A 59 7.50 -0.98 -9.70
C ALA A 59 6.11 -1.52 -9.34
N VAL A 60 5.25 -1.72 -10.35
CA VAL A 60 3.90 -2.29 -10.14
C VAL A 60 4.00 -3.75 -9.71
N GLN A 61 4.90 -4.51 -10.35
CA GLN A 61 5.19 -5.89 -9.98
C GLN A 61 5.61 -6.00 -8.50
N ASN A 62 6.51 -5.11 -8.07
CA ASN A 62 7.01 -5.10 -6.71
C ASN A 62 5.90 -4.78 -5.69
N ILE A 63 5.02 -3.81 -5.99
CA ILE A 63 3.88 -3.47 -5.12
C ILE A 63 2.93 -4.66 -4.97
N VAL A 64 2.52 -5.27 -6.08
CA VAL A 64 1.59 -6.42 -6.07
C VAL A 64 2.19 -7.61 -5.32
N SER A 65 3.48 -7.88 -5.51
CA SER A 65 4.19 -8.96 -4.81
C SER A 65 4.28 -8.71 -3.31
N GLN A 66 4.59 -7.48 -2.88
CA GLN A 66 4.64 -7.13 -1.46
C GLN A 66 3.25 -7.22 -0.80
N LEU A 67 2.20 -6.78 -1.49
CA LEU A 67 0.83 -6.91 -1.00
C LEU A 67 0.43 -8.38 -0.81
N ALA A 68 0.82 -9.26 -1.74
CA ALA A 68 0.57 -10.70 -1.60
C ALA A 68 1.31 -11.32 -0.41
N VAL A 69 2.56 -10.92 -0.17
CA VAL A 69 3.32 -11.34 1.03
C VAL A 69 2.60 -10.88 2.30
N LEU A 70 2.20 -9.62 2.38
CA LEU A 70 1.46 -9.10 3.52
C LEU A 70 0.12 -9.82 3.72
N ALA A 71 -0.61 -10.13 2.64
CA ALA A 71 -1.89 -10.83 2.71
C ALA A 71 -1.74 -12.25 3.22
N ARG A 72 -0.66 -12.96 2.84
CA ARG A 72 -0.33 -14.27 3.40
C ARG A 72 -0.07 -14.21 4.89
N HIS A 73 0.72 -13.24 5.34
CA HIS A 73 0.99 -13.05 6.78
C HIS A 73 -0.28 -12.70 7.57
N ALA A 74 -1.07 -11.75 7.07
CA ALA A 74 -2.30 -11.33 7.73
C ALA A 74 -3.30 -12.49 7.82
N THR A 75 -3.44 -13.28 6.75
CA THR A 75 -4.33 -14.44 6.72
C THR A 75 -3.88 -15.54 7.69
N ALA A 76 -2.58 -15.85 7.73
CA ALA A 76 -2.03 -16.79 8.70
C ALA A 76 -2.23 -16.34 10.16
N GLY A 77 -2.26 -15.02 10.40
CA GLY A 77 -2.49 -14.42 11.72
C GLY A 77 -3.95 -14.10 12.06
N GLY A 78 -4.92 -14.35 11.17
CA GLY A 78 -6.31 -13.93 11.38
C GLY A 78 -6.50 -12.40 11.45
N GLN A 79 -5.64 -11.64 10.78
CA GLN A 79 -5.59 -10.18 10.78
C GLN A 79 -6.20 -9.61 9.49
N ARG A 80 -6.57 -8.32 9.53
CA ARG A 80 -7.03 -7.55 8.36
C ARG A 80 -5.96 -6.60 7.86
N LEU A 81 -5.83 -6.50 6.55
CA LEU A 81 -4.92 -5.55 5.90
C LEU A 81 -5.54 -4.16 5.75
N TYR A 82 -4.71 -3.16 6.06
CA TYR A 82 -5.00 -1.75 5.82
C TYR A 82 -3.81 -1.12 5.09
N CYS A 83 -4.08 -0.42 4.00
CA CYS A 83 -3.10 0.35 3.28
C CYS A 83 -3.20 1.83 3.69
N TRP A 84 -2.04 2.44 3.95
CA TRP A 84 -1.92 3.88 4.09
C TRP A 84 -1.45 4.43 2.75
N VAL A 85 -2.27 5.28 2.14
CA VAL A 85 -1.93 5.93 0.88
C VAL A 85 -1.77 7.43 1.12
N CYS A 86 -0.61 7.93 0.72
CA CYS A 86 -0.35 9.35 0.59
C CYS A 86 -0.66 9.75 -0.86
N VAL A 87 -1.67 10.59 -1.04
CA VAL A 87 -1.99 11.25 -2.31
C VAL A 87 -1.67 12.74 -2.23
#